data_AF-A0A1V4TW38-F1
#
_entry.id   AF-A0A1V4TW38-F1
#
_cell.length_a   1.000
_cell.length_b   1.000
_cell.length_c   1.000
_cell.angle_alpha   90.00
_cell.angle_beta   90.00
_cell.angle_gamma   90.00
#
_symmetry.space_group_name_H-M   'P 1'
#
loop_
_entity.id
_entity.type
_entity.pdbx_description
1 polymer ?
#
loop_
_entity_poly.entity_id
_entity_poly.type
_entity_poly.pdbx_seq_one_letter_code
_entity_poly.pdbx_strand_id
1 'polypeptide(L)'
;MGEEKVRDIVKRYRNKELAFVEDPDTVSLVKKQRKSSEWKILGDILKDKELRILASMGLTLRDLEKDPVHAQELRNSIHRKFGADGLHIAEAVQNGIVSIFIGIETPTTSVPADLTRKVEKLLNNIEKYIVFIGPEDKMDFRHRQIQARLLADVPDTLVLFGAYKAKRLVKDLASKIQDEFDDYEISSTENEVKIVVVINRLV
;
A
#
# COMPACT_ATOMS: atom_id res chain seq x y z
N MET A 1 1.97 -7.35 39.43
CA MET A 1 3.05 -6.37 39.21
C MET A 1 3.81 -6.52 37.88
N GLY A 2 3.57 -7.55 37.05
CA GLY A 2 4.23 -7.72 35.74
C GLY A 2 3.57 -6.97 34.57
N GLU A 3 2.23 -6.89 34.54
CA GLU A 3 1.50 -6.31 33.40
C GLU A 3 1.68 -4.79 33.23
N GLU A 4 1.79 -4.03 34.32
CA GLU A 4 1.99 -2.57 34.28
C GLU A 4 3.35 -2.20 33.68
N LYS A 5 4.41 -2.89 34.06
CA LYS A 5 5.76 -2.67 33.51
C LYS A 5 5.85 -3.02 32.03
N VAL A 6 5.19 -4.10 31.59
CA VAL A 6 5.13 -4.46 30.16
C VAL A 6 4.34 -3.44 29.36
N ARG A 7 3.19 -2.97 29.87
CA ARG A 7 2.40 -1.91 29.21
C ARG A 7 3.18 -0.60 29.09
N ASP A 8 3.94 -0.22 30.10
CA ASP A 8 4.73 1.02 30.07
C ASP A 8 5.97 0.91 29.16
N ILE A 9 6.62 -0.25 29.10
CA ILE A 9 7.69 -0.51 28.13
C ILE A 9 7.13 -0.46 26.71
N VAL A 10 5.98 -1.10 26.46
CA VAL A 10 5.30 -1.05 25.16
C VAL A 10 4.87 0.37 24.81
N LYS A 11 4.36 1.17 25.76
CA LYS A 11 4.01 2.58 25.54
C LYS A 11 5.24 3.42 25.19
N ARG A 12 6.34 3.28 25.94
CA ARG A 12 7.59 4.02 25.69
C ARG A 12 8.22 3.62 24.36
N TYR A 13 8.19 2.34 24.03
CA TYR A 13 8.70 1.83 22.75
C TYR A 13 7.86 2.32 21.57
N ARG A 14 6.53 2.23 21.66
CA ARG A 14 5.61 2.75 20.63
C ARG A 14 5.72 4.27 20.46
N ASN A 15 5.92 5.02 21.55
CA ASN A 15 6.14 6.46 21.46
C ASN A 15 7.50 6.79 20.81
N LYS A 16 8.54 5.98 21.01
CA LYS A 16 9.82 6.14 20.30
C LYS A 16 9.72 5.81 18.82
N GLU A 17 8.92 4.80 18.43
CA GLU A 17 8.66 4.48 17.03
C GLU A 17 7.97 5.62 16.28
N LEU A 18 7.11 6.37 16.97
CA LEU A 18 6.34 7.48 16.40
C LEU A 18 7.00 8.85 16.66
N ALA A 19 8.22 8.89 17.17
CA ALA A 19 8.91 10.14 17.49
C ALA A 19 9.18 11.03 16.26
N PHE A 20 9.08 10.47 15.05
CA PHE A 20 9.19 11.22 13.79
C PHE A 20 7.88 11.94 13.41
N VAL A 21 6.78 11.64 14.10
CA VAL A 21 5.49 12.33 13.96
C VAL A 21 5.43 13.38 15.08
N GLU A 22 5.55 14.65 14.70
CA GLU A 22 5.63 15.77 15.65
C GLU A 22 4.26 16.13 16.23
N ASP A 23 3.18 15.93 15.48
CA ASP A 23 1.81 16.24 15.88
C ASP A 23 1.21 15.19 16.87
N PRO A 24 0.87 15.59 18.11
CA PRO A 24 0.26 14.70 19.11
C PRO A 24 -1.10 14.13 18.70
N ASP A 25 -1.89 14.86 17.91
CA ASP A 25 -3.21 14.41 17.48
C ASP A 25 -3.08 13.28 16.46
N THR A 26 -2.17 13.40 15.51
CA THR A 26 -1.79 12.34 14.59
C THR A 26 -1.25 11.11 15.33
N VAL A 27 -0.40 11.29 16.35
CA VAL A 27 0.07 10.16 17.19
C VAL A 27 -1.10 9.43 17.87
N SER A 28 -2.12 10.18 18.29
CA SER A 28 -3.33 9.62 18.90
C SER A 28 -4.18 8.86 17.88
N LEU A 29 -4.30 9.36 16.65
CA LEU A 29 -4.97 8.66 15.54
C LEU A 29 -4.28 7.34 15.18
N VAL A 30 -2.94 7.31 15.11
CA VAL A 30 -2.18 6.07 14.88
C VAL A 30 -2.49 5.04 15.97
N LYS A 31 -2.53 5.46 17.24
CA LYS A 31 -2.86 4.57 18.36
C LYS A 31 -4.28 4.03 18.28
N LYS A 32 -5.24 4.83 17.77
CA LYS A 32 -6.61 4.39 17.50
C LYS A 32 -6.65 3.37 16.36
N GLN A 33 -5.93 3.63 15.27
CA GLN A 33 -5.84 2.70 14.13
C GLN A 33 -5.26 1.35 14.51
N ARG A 34 -4.29 1.30 15.44
CA ARG A 34 -3.76 0.03 15.99
C ARG A 34 -4.78 -0.83 16.76
N LYS A 35 -6.04 -0.41 16.85
CA LYS A 35 -7.17 -1.17 17.41
C LYS A 35 -8.22 -1.55 16.37
N SER A 36 -8.10 -1.08 15.12
CA SER A 36 -9.07 -1.35 14.05
C SER A 36 -9.01 -2.81 13.58
N SER A 37 -10.09 -3.31 12.99
CA SER A 37 -10.14 -4.66 12.45
C SER A 37 -9.17 -4.86 11.29
N GLU A 38 -9.01 -3.85 10.42
CA GLU A 38 -8.04 -3.88 9.32
C GLU A 38 -6.61 -3.95 9.85
N TRP A 39 -6.30 -3.22 10.92
CA TRP A 39 -5.00 -3.35 11.58
C TRP A 39 -4.77 -4.72 12.20
N LYS A 40 -5.79 -5.40 12.73
CA LYS A 40 -5.61 -6.77 13.24
C LYS A 40 -5.12 -7.70 12.14
N ILE A 41 -5.77 -7.65 10.97
CA ILE A 41 -5.37 -8.44 9.79
C ILE A 41 -3.95 -8.07 9.35
N LEU A 42 -3.68 -6.79 9.11
CA LEU A 42 -2.35 -6.34 8.67
C LEU A 42 -1.27 -6.63 9.73
N GLY A 43 -1.57 -6.46 11.01
CA GLY A 43 -0.66 -6.69 12.12
C GLY A 43 -0.38 -8.17 12.40
N ASP A 44 -1.28 -9.06 11.98
CA ASP A 44 -1.09 -10.50 12.01
C ASP A 44 -0.26 -10.97 10.81
N ILE A 45 -0.42 -10.34 9.64
CA ILE A 45 0.33 -10.68 8.42
C ILE A 45 1.76 -10.11 8.48
N LEU A 46 1.92 -8.82 8.77
CA LEU A 46 3.20 -8.11 8.74
C LEU A 46 4.03 -8.42 9.99
N LYS A 47 5.23 -8.96 9.79
CA LYS A 47 6.19 -9.28 10.84
C LYS A 47 7.29 -8.23 10.91
N ASP A 48 7.68 -7.66 9.77
CA ASP A 48 8.64 -6.58 9.73
C ASP A 48 8.15 -5.34 10.48
N LYS A 49 9.05 -4.76 11.28
CA LYS A 49 8.70 -3.65 12.18
C LYS A 49 8.43 -2.36 11.41
N GLU A 50 9.21 -2.08 10.37
CA GLU A 50 9.08 -0.88 9.56
C GLU A 50 7.79 -0.92 8.73
N LEU A 51 7.51 -2.05 8.09
CA LEU A 51 6.26 -2.27 7.35
C LEU A 51 5.03 -2.11 8.24
N ARG A 52 5.09 -2.58 9.49
CA ARG A 52 4.01 -2.35 10.47
C ARG A 52 3.82 -0.87 10.80
N ILE A 53 4.91 -0.11 10.94
CA ILE A 53 4.82 1.34 11.17
C ILE A 53 4.16 2.00 9.96
N LEU A 54 4.70 1.76 8.75
CA LEU A 54 4.19 2.33 7.51
C LEU A 54 2.73 1.96 7.23
N ALA A 55 2.34 0.71 7.49
CA ALA A 55 0.95 0.28 7.39
C ALA A 55 0.04 1.03 8.37
N SER A 56 0.49 1.22 9.63
CA SER A 56 -0.29 2.04 10.57
C SER A 56 -0.37 3.50 10.13
N MET A 57 0.68 4.05 9.48
CA MET A 57 0.64 5.40 8.93
C MET A 57 -0.32 5.50 7.75
N GLY A 58 -0.35 4.52 6.85
CA GLY A 58 -1.28 4.47 5.72
C GLY A 58 -2.74 4.42 6.16
N LEU A 59 -3.06 3.64 7.20
CA LEU A 59 -4.40 3.66 7.80
C LEU A 59 -4.74 5.02 8.41
N THR A 60 -3.77 5.68 9.06
CA THR A 60 -3.97 7.04 9.60
C THR A 60 -4.15 8.07 8.48
N LEU A 61 -3.40 7.98 7.38
CA LEU A 61 -3.60 8.84 6.20
C LEU A 61 -5.01 8.69 5.63
N ARG A 62 -5.58 7.47 5.67
CA ARG A 62 -6.95 7.22 5.20
C ARG A 62 -7.98 7.94 6.07
N ASP A 63 -7.81 7.93 7.40
CA ASP A 63 -8.67 8.69 8.31
C ASP A 63 -8.55 10.21 8.10
N LEU A 64 -7.37 10.67 7.71
CA LEU A 64 -7.06 12.09 7.46
C LEU A 64 -7.46 12.56 6.05
N GLU A 65 -8.13 11.76 5.21
CA GLU A 65 -8.52 12.18 3.85
C GLU A 65 -9.38 13.45 3.81
N LYS A 66 -10.13 13.73 4.89
CA LYS A 66 -10.95 14.94 5.04
C LYS A 66 -10.20 16.12 5.67
N ASP A 67 -8.95 15.90 6.09
CA ASP A 67 -8.07 16.88 6.70
C ASP A 67 -6.76 16.96 5.90
N PRO A 68 -6.75 17.71 4.79
CA PRO A 68 -5.62 17.71 3.86
C PRO A 68 -4.34 18.28 4.48
N VAL A 69 -4.46 19.13 5.51
CA VAL A 69 -3.30 19.75 6.18
C VAL A 69 -2.56 18.68 6.98
N HIS A 70 -3.24 18.03 7.93
CA HIS A 70 -2.62 16.97 8.74
C HIS A 70 -2.21 15.75 7.89
N ALA A 71 -2.99 15.42 6.85
CA ALA A 71 -2.60 14.38 5.91
C ALA A 71 -1.25 14.71 5.23
N GLN A 72 -1.07 15.95 4.78
CA GLN A 72 0.18 16.35 4.13
C GLN A 72 1.36 16.40 5.10
N GLU A 73 1.16 16.87 6.33
CA GLU A 73 2.18 16.84 7.37
C GLU A 73 2.64 15.42 7.70
N LEU A 74 1.71 14.47 7.78
CA LEU A 74 2.02 13.07 7.98
C LEU A 74 2.79 12.49 6.77
N ARG A 75 2.37 12.78 5.53
CA ARG A 75 3.13 12.38 4.32
C ARG A 75 4.56 12.92 4.34
N ASN A 76 4.74 14.19 4.68
CA ASN A 76 6.05 14.81 4.79
C ASN A 76 6.91 14.13 5.87
N SER A 77 6.31 13.76 7.00
CA SER A 77 7.00 13.07 8.10
C SER A 77 7.43 11.65 7.69
N ILE A 78 6.55 10.91 7.01
CA ILE A 78 6.86 9.58 6.46
C ILE A 78 8.00 9.69 5.44
N HIS A 79 7.89 10.59 4.47
CA HIS A 79 8.90 10.78 3.44
C HIS A 79 10.26 11.16 4.03
N ARG A 80 10.28 12.06 5.02
CA ARG A 80 11.52 12.47 5.71
C ARG A 80 12.20 11.29 6.42
N LYS A 81 11.43 10.35 6.96
CA LYS A 81 11.93 9.24 7.76
C LYS A 81 12.27 7.99 6.94
N PHE A 82 11.45 7.66 5.94
CA PHE A 82 11.47 6.39 5.20
C PHE A 82 11.64 6.57 3.68
N GLY A 83 11.80 7.81 3.21
CA GLY A 83 11.96 8.12 1.79
C GLY A 83 10.69 7.92 0.96
N ALA A 84 10.87 7.92 -0.36
CA ALA A 84 9.78 7.76 -1.32
C ALA A 84 9.09 6.39 -1.20
N ASP A 85 9.88 5.30 -1.13
CA ASP A 85 9.36 3.94 -1.01
C ASP A 85 8.48 3.79 0.24
N GLY A 86 8.92 4.34 1.37
CA GLY A 86 8.12 4.34 2.60
C GLY A 86 6.80 5.10 2.47
N LEU A 87 6.82 6.25 1.77
CA LEU A 87 5.60 6.99 1.47
C LEU A 87 4.66 6.18 0.57
N HIS A 88 5.18 5.56 -0.49
CA HIS A 88 4.36 4.73 -1.40
C HIS A 88 3.79 3.48 -0.73
N ILE A 89 4.51 2.85 0.21
CA ILE A 89 3.97 1.78 1.06
C ILE A 89 2.78 2.29 1.87
N ALA A 90 2.93 3.45 2.52
CA ALA A 90 1.84 4.07 3.28
C ALA A 90 0.66 4.45 2.38
N GLU A 91 0.90 4.95 1.17
CA GLU A 91 -0.13 5.26 0.18
C GLU A 91 -0.83 4.01 -0.37
N ALA A 92 -0.10 2.91 -0.57
CA ALA A 92 -0.70 1.63 -0.97
C ALA A 92 -1.67 1.13 0.09
N VAL A 93 -1.30 1.25 1.37
CA VAL A 93 -2.18 0.93 2.50
C VAL A 93 -3.33 1.93 2.59
N GLN A 94 -3.08 3.24 2.52
CA GLN A 94 -4.13 4.28 2.49
C GLN A 94 -5.18 3.95 1.43
N ASN A 95 -4.74 3.54 0.24
CA ASN A 95 -5.63 3.34 -0.89
C ASN A 95 -6.32 1.98 -0.92
N GLY A 96 -6.00 1.07 0.00
CA GLY A 96 -6.61 -0.26 0.09
C GLY A 96 -6.00 -1.28 -0.87
N ILE A 97 -4.89 -0.94 -1.54
CA ILE A 97 -4.21 -1.81 -2.50
C ILE A 97 -3.73 -3.09 -1.81
N VAL A 98 -3.16 -2.96 -0.61
CA VAL A 98 -2.66 -4.10 0.17
C VAL A 98 -3.80 -5.05 0.55
N SER A 99 -4.97 -4.52 0.89
CA SER A 99 -6.15 -5.32 1.24
C SER A 99 -6.69 -6.08 0.01
N ILE A 100 -6.70 -5.44 -1.16
CA ILE A 100 -7.04 -6.09 -2.44
C ILE A 100 -6.05 -7.22 -2.74
N PHE A 101 -4.75 -6.95 -2.62
CA PHE A 101 -3.70 -7.94 -2.86
C PHE A 101 -3.83 -9.15 -1.91
N ILE A 102 -4.07 -8.93 -0.62
CA ILE A 102 -4.34 -10.00 0.35
C ILE A 102 -5.57 -10.82 -0.10
N GLY A 103 -6.65 -10.17 -0.53
CA GLY A 103 -7.86 -10.84 -0.99
C GLY A 103 -7.63 -11.75 -2.21
N ILE A 104 -6.73 -11.36 -3.11
CA ILE A 104 -6.36 -12.12 -4.31
C ILE A 104 -5.43 -13.30 -3.97
N GLU A 105 -4.46 -13.08 -3.08
CA GLU A 105 -3.47 -14.10 -2.73
C GLU A 105 -3.99 -15.13 -1.70
N THR A 106 -5.01 -14.79 -0.91
CA THR A 106 -5.53 -15.68 0.15
C THR A 106 -6.09 -17.00 -0.41
N PRO A 107 -6.94 -17.02 -1.47
CA PRO A 107 -7.48 -18.27 -2.02
C PRO A 107 -6.42 -19.23 -2.57
N THR A 108 -5.28 -18.72 -3.04
CA THR A 108 -4.20 -19.51 -3.65
C THR A 108 -3.10 -19.87 -2.66
N THR A 109 -3.19 -19.40 -1.41
CA THR A 109 -2.14 -19.57 -0.40
C THR A 109 -2.62 -20.44 0.75
N SER A 110 -2.15 -21.68 0.81
CA SER A 110 -2.53 -22.66 1.84
C SER A 110 -1.78 -22.49 3.16
N VAL A 111 -0.63 -21.80 3.16
CA VAL A 111 0.22 -21.61 4.34
C VAL A 111 0.25 -20.13 4.73
N PRO A 112 -0.16 -19.75 5.96
CA PRO A 112 -0.18 -18.34 6.39
C PRO A 112 1.17 -17.62 6.25
N ALA A 113 2.28 -18.35 6.46
CA ALA A 113 3.63 -17.79 6.30
C ALA A 113 3.95 -17.39 4.85
N ASP A 114 3.35 -18.04 3.86
CA ASP A 114 3.55 -17.70 2.45
C ASP A 114 2.81 -16.41 2.09
N LEU A 115 1.63 -16.19 2.68
CA LEU A 115 0.89 -14.94 2.51
C LEU A 115 1.67 -13.77 3.11
N THR A 116 2.20 -13.94 4.33
CA THR A 116 3.13 -12.97 4.94
C THR A 116 4.28 -12.65 3.99
N ARG A 117 4.96 -13.68 3.46
CA ARG A 117 6.10 -13.51 2.58
C ARG A 117 5.74 -12.76 1.30
N LYS A 118 4.61 -13.08 0.67
CA LYS A 118 4.12 -12.41 -0.54
C LYS A 118 3.80 -10.94 -0.29
N VAL A 119 3.06 -10.64 0.79
CA VAL A 119 2.69 -9.27 1.17
C VAL A 119 3.94 -8.45 1.50
N GLU A 120 4.86 -8.97 2.32
CA GLU A 120 6.10 -8.25 2.64
C GLU A 120 7.01 -8.10 1.42
N LYS A 121 7.04 -9.07 0.50
CA LYS A 121 7.76 -8.96 -0.78
C LYS A 121 7.20 -7.82 -1.63
N LEU A 122 5.87 -7.71 -1.74
CA LEU A 122 5.22 -6.61 -2.44
C LEU A 122 5.60 -5.26 -1.82
N LEU A 123 5.50 -5.11 -0.49
CA LEU A 123 5.75 -3.83 0.17
C LEU A 123 7.23 -3.43 0.12
N ASN A 124 8.15 -4.37 0.35
CA ASN A 124 9.59 -4.11 0.26
C ASN A 124 10.08 -3.86 -1.17
N ASN A 125 9.25 -4.12 -2.17
CA ASN A 125 9.56 -3.89 -3.59
C ASN A 125 8.43 -3.07 -4.24
N ILE A 126 7.90 -2.07 -3.52
CA ILE A 126 6.67 -1.35 -3.92
C ILE A 126 6.74 -0.82 -5.36
N GLU A 127 7.88 -0.25 -5.76
CA GLU A 127 8.11 0.30 -7.11
C GLU A 127 8.06 -0.74 -8.22
N LYS A 128 8.30 -2.01 -7.89
CA LYS A 128 8.29 -3.13 -8.81
C LYS A 128 6.87 -3.66 -9.01
N TYR A 129 6.09 -3.73 -7.92
CA TYR A 129 4.76 -4.34 -7.89
C TYR A 129 3.61 -3.35 -8.11
N ILE A 130 3.82 -2.06 -7.87
CA ILE A 130 2.80 -1.03 -8.00
C ILE A 130 3.30 0.08 -8.95
N VAL A 131 2.41 0.54 -9.82
CA VAL A 131 2.60 1.72 -10.66
C VAL A 131 1.59 2.77 -10.22
N PHE A 132 2.08 3.83 -9.57
CA PHE A 132 1.28 5.01 -9.26
C PHE A 132 1.23 5.92 -10.48
N ILE A 133 0.01 6.12 -11.02
CA ILE A 133 -0.25 6.92 -12.22
C ILE A 133 -0.83 8.27 -11.81
N GLY A 134 -0.11 9.33 -12.15
CA GLY A 134 -0.49 10.72 -11.94
C GLY A 134 -1.24 11.33 -13.13
N PRO A 135 -1.83 12.53 -12.96
CA PRO A 135 -2.58 13.20 -14.01
C PRO A 135 -1.71 13.70 -15.19
N GLU A 136 -0.43 13.94 -14.94
CA GLU A 136 0.54 14.41 -15.95
C GLU A 136 1.32 13.27 -16.62
N ASP A 137 1.02 12.03 -16.25
CA ASP A 137 1.67 10.87 -16.86
C ASP A 137 1.26 10.71 -18.31
N LYS A 138 2.22 10.28 -19.13
CA LYS A 138 2.00 10.07 -20.57
C LYS A 138 1.75 8.59 -20.85
N MET A 139 0.67 8.31 -21.58
CA MET A 139 0.27 6.97 -22.01
C MET A 139 1.44 6.16 -22.57
N ASP A 140 2.13 6.66 -23.60
CA ASP A 140 3.21 5.90 -24.26
C ASP A 140 4.42 5.64 -23.36
N PHE A 141 4.67 6.50 -22.38
CA PHE A 141 5.76 6.29 -21.43
C PHE A 141 5.40 5.22 -20.42
N ARG A 142 4.23 5.34 -19.77
CA ARG A 142 3.76 4.37 -18.76
C ARG A 142 3.48 3.01 -19.37
N HIS A 143 2.93 2.96 -20.58
CA HIS A 143 2.73 1.73 -21.31
C HIS A 143 4.04 0.97 -21.51
N ARG A 144 5.08 1.61 -22.03
CA ARG A 144 6.41 0.98 -22.21
C ARG A 144 7.01 0.52 -20.88
N GLN A 145 6.83 1.29 -19.80
CA GLN A 145 7.31 0.91 -18.48
C GLN A 145 6.60 -0.35 -17.95
N ILE A 146 5.28 -0.43 -18.10
CA ILE A 146 4.48 -1.58 -17.69
C ILE A 146 4.86 -2.80 -18.54
N GLN A 147 4.91 -2.63 -19.86
CA GLN A 147 5.29 -3.67 -20.81
C GLN A 147 6.65 -4.29 -20.46
N ALA A 148 7.65 -3.46 -20.16
CA ALA A 148 8.98 -3.93 -19.77
C ALA A 148 8.96 -4.77 -18.48
N ARG A 149 8.06 -4.47 -17.52
CA ARG A 149 7.92 -5.24 -16.28
C ARG A 149 7.27 -6.60 -16.52
N LEU A 150 6.24 -6.63 -17.37
CA LEU A 150 5.54 -7.88 -17.73
C LEU A 150 6.47 -8.80 -18.51
N LEU A 151 7.17 -8.28 -19.53
CA LEU A 151 8.09 -9.07 -20.35
C LEU A 151 9.31 -9.61 -19.60
N ALA A 152 9.78 -8.91 -18.57
CA ALA A 152 10.88 -9.37 -17.74
C ALA A 152 10.44 -10.36 -16.65
N ASP A 153 9.15 -10.77 -16.64
CA ASP A 153 8.54 -11.70 -15.69
C ASP A 153 8.75 -11.29 -14.22
N VAL A 154 8.63 -9.97 -13.98
CA VAL A 154 9.17 -9.35 -12.77
C VAL A 154 8.18 -9.49 -11.60
N PRO A 155 6.86 -9.22 -11.78
CA PRO A 155 5.87 -9.68 -10.82
C PRO A 155 4.75 -10.54 -11.44
N ASP A 156 4.39 -11.64 -10.76
CA ASP A 156 3.18 -12.44 -11.07
C ASP A 156 1.89 -11.61 -10.97
N THR A 157 1.94 -10.55 -10.14
CA THR A 157 0.85 -9.62 -9.87
C THR A 157 1.38 -8.19 -9.96
N LEU A 158 0.93 -7.41 -10.94
CA LEU A 158 1.21 -5.98 -11.07
C LEU A 158 -0.04 -5.16 -10.75
N VAL A 159 0.11 -4.11 -9.96
CA VAL A 159 -0.99 -3.20 -9.62
C VAL A 159 -0.80 -1.84 -10.29
N LEU A 160 -1.81 -1.34 -10.97
CA LEU A 160 -1.89 0.04 -11.43
C LEU A 160 -2.85 0.81 -10.52
N PHE A 161 -2.43 1.98 -10.05
CA PHE A 161 -3.26 2.84 -9.23
C PHE A 161 -3.35 4.23 -9.86
N GLY A 162 -4.56 4.80 -9.87
CA GLY A 162 -4.75 6.20 -10.22
C GLY A 162 -5.96 6.81 -9.53
N ALA A 163 -5.88 8.11 -9.29
CA ALA A 163 -6.95 8.88 -8.67
C ALA A 163 -7.40 10.06 -9.54
N TYR A 164 -8.65 10.47 -9.36
CA TYR A 164 -9.29 11.59 -10.05
C TYR A 164 -9.10 11.53 -11.57
N LYS A 165 -8.38 12.50 -12.14
CA LYS A 165 -8.13 12.61 -13.58
C LYS A 165 -7.27 11.46 -14.13
N ALA A 166 -6.43 10.85 -13.30
CA ALA A 166 -5.58 9.73 -13.71
C ALA A 166 -6.36 8.43 -13.96
N LYS A 167 -7.60 8.32 -13.47
CA LYS A 167 -8.43 7.11 -13.63
C LYS A 167 -8.60 6.70 -15.09
N ARG A 168 -8.82 7.69 -15.98
CA ARG A 168 -8.98 7.45 -17.42
C ARG A 168 -7.71 6.82 -18.00
N LEU A 169 -6.54 7.39 -17.68
CA LEU A 169 -5.26 6.88 -18.14
C LEU A 169 -5.00 5.45 -17.65
N VAL A 170 -5.36 5.14 -16.40
CA VAL A 170 -5.23 3.77 -15.87
C VAL A 170 -6.10 2.77 -16.65
N LYS A 171 -7.34 3.14 -16.98
CA LYS A 171 -8.23 2.29 -17.78
C LYS A 171 -7.70 2.08 -19.19
N ASP A 172 -7.24 3.16 -19.83
CA ASP A 172 -6.69 3.10 -21.19
C ASP A 172 -5.43 2.21 -21.21
N LEU A 173 -4.55 2.33 -20.20
CA LEU A 173 -3.39 1.44 -20.02
C LEU A 173 -3.80 -0.01 -19.82
N ALA A 174 -4.76 -0.26 -18.94
CA ALA A 174 -5.24 -1.62 -18.65
C ALA A 174 -5.84 -2.29 -19.90
N SER A 175 -6.69 -1.58 -20.65
CA SER A 175 -7.27 -2.09 -21.90
C SER A 175 -6.17 -2.44 -22.90
N LYS A 176 -5.20 -1.55 -23.08
CA LYS A 176 -4.11 -1.78 -24.02
C LYS A 176 -3.24 -2.97 -23.64
N ILE A 177 -2.96 -3.16 -22.34
CA ILE A 177 -2.23 -4.34 -21.86
C ILE A 177 -3.04 -5.61 -22.07
N GLN A 178 -4.36 -5.60 -21.82
CA GLN A 178 -5.22 -6.78 -22.05
C GLN A 178 -5.20 -7.22 -23.52
N ASP A 179 -5.16 -6.27 -24.44
CA ASP A 179 -5.13 -6.54 -25.88
C ASP A 179 -3.76 -7.07 -26.36
N GLU A 180 -2.67 -6.76 -25.65
CA GLU A 180 -1.30 -7.14 -26.01
C GLU A 180 -0.78 -8.39 -25.29
N PHE A 181 -1.37 -8.77 -24.15
CA PHE A 181 -0.88 -9.81 -23.25
C PHE A 181 -1.99 -10.81 -22.87
N ASP A 182 -2.14 -11.87 -23.67
CA ASP A 182 -3.16 -12.91 -23.47
C ASP A 182 -2.91 -13.81 -22.24
N ASP A 183 -1.68 -13.83 -21.70
CA ASP A 183 -1.29 -14.62 -20.53
C ASP A 183 -1.56 -13.90 -19.19
N TYR A 184 -2.28 -12.78 -19.21
CA TYR A 184 -2.67 -12.03 -18.02
C TYR A 184 -4.18 -11.83 -17.91
N GLU A 185 -4.69 -11.98 -16.69
CA GLU A 185 -6.04 -11.59 -16.29
C GLU A 185 -6.00 -10.21 -15.64
N ILE A 186 -6.89 -9.32 -16.10
CA ILE A 186 -7.05 -7.99 -15.52
C ILE A 186 -8.35 -7.89 -14.75
N SER A 187 -8.24 -7.46 -13.50
CA SER A 187 -9.39 -7.09 -12.66
C SER A 187 -9.25 -5.64 -12.19
N SER A 188 -10.37 -5.00 -11.84
CA SER A 188 -10.34 -3.64 -11.34
C SER A 188 -11.35 -3.38 -10.23
N THR A 189 -10.98 -2.50 -9.30
CA THR A 189 -11.87 -1.93 -8.30
C THR A 189 -11.85 -0.42 -8.46
N GLU A 190 -13.02 0.18 -8.66
CA GLU A 190 -13.17 1.62 -8.89
C GLU A 190 -14.23 2.20 -7.94
N ASN A 191 -13.97 3.41 -7.46
CA ASN A 191 -14.98 4.27 -6.85
C ASN A 191 -14.93 5.66 -7.50
N GLU A 192 -15.70 6.62 -7.00
CA GLU A 192 -15.74 7.98 -7.56
C GLU A 192 -14.36 8.64 -7.66
N VAL A 193 -13.48 8.37 -6.69
CA VAL A 193 -12.19 9.04 -6.51
C VAL A 193 -11.03 8.29 -7.16
N LYS A 194 -11.02 6.95 -7.16
CA LYS A 194 -9.84 6.16 -7.53
C LYS A 194 -10.17 4.87 -8.26
N ILE A 195 -9.16 4.34 -8.93
CA ILE A 195 -9.16 3.02 -9.56
C ILE A 195 -7.89 2.27 -9.14
N VAL A 196 -8.08 0.99 -8.82
CA VAL A 196 -7.01 0.00 -8.65
C VAL A 196 -7.24 -1.06 -9.71
N VAL A 197 -6.27 -1.25 -10.60
CA VAL A 197 -6.26 -2.34 -11.57
C VAL A 197 -5.22 -3.36 -11.12
N VAL A 198 -5.58 -4.63 -11.13
CA VAL A 198 -4.66 -5.73 -10.84
C VAL A 198 -4.50 -6.56 -12.11
N ILE A 199 -3.26 -6.76 -12.51
CA ILE A 199 -2.84 -7.53 -13.68
C ILE A 199 -2.14 -8.78 -13.14
N ASN A 200 -2.79 -9.92 -13.22
CA ASN A 200 -2.30 -11.20 -12.70
C ASN A 200 -1.94 -12.13 -13.84
N ARG A 201 -0.81 -12.81 -13.74
CA ARG A 201 -0.43 -13.83 -14.72
C ARG A 201 -1.33 -15.06 -14.57
N LEU A 202 -1.81 -15.59 -15.70
CA LEU A 202 -2.51 -16.87 -15.77
C LEU A 202 -1.49 -17.98 -15.52
N VAL A 203 -1.72 -18.79 -14.48
CA VAL A 203 -0.89 -19.95 -14.11
C VAL A 203 -1.40 -21.22 -14.79
#